data_AF-A0A972AXM4-F1
#
_entry.id   AF-A0A972AXM4-F1
#
_cell.length_a   1.000
_cell.length_b   1.000
_cell.length_c   1.000
_cell.angle_alpha   90.00
_cell.angle_beta   90.00
_cell.angle_gamma   90.00
#
_symmetry.space_group_name_H-M   'P 1'
#
loop_
_entity.id
_entity.type
_entity.pdbx_description
1 polymer ?
#
loop_
_entity_poly.entity_id
_entity_poly.type
_entity_poly.pdbx_seq_one_letter_code
_entity_poly.pdbx_strand_id
1 'polypeptide(L)'
;MENAIEGFDASYAGDKTGFTVTNSKKVVEFDITHEFVSGTDGKEIPQEVKNLLPADKKANSGDTVSPTDFTTKEVKVEGGKWTFTKWDKDIAVVEGDVKFTGTWTYEEDEPVPPTEYNVVHEFVSGTSGKEIPQEVKNLLPTDKKAKSGETVSPTDFTLKEVKVDGGKWVFTGWNPTSATVENADIKFTGTWIFEAVDEPTPEPNPQPEPPKPTTQPETEDICSRLEEWLHQRTRRS
;
A
#
# COMPACT_ATOMS: atom_id res chain seq x y z
N MET A 1 19.21 -77.82 -14.38
CA MET A 1 19.43 -77.41 -12.99
C MET A 1 18.25 -77.95 -12.21
N GLU A 2 18.53 -79.01 -11.46
CA GLU A 2 17.60 -79.77 -10.65
C GLU A 2 17.14 -78.90 -9.46
N ASN A 3 15.83 -78.73 -9.28
CA ASN A 3 15.29 -78.25 -8.02
C ASN A 3 14.92 -79.48 -7.19
N ALA A 4 15.80 -79.80 -6.25
CA ALA A 4 15.61 -80.81 -5.22
C ALA A 4 14.37 -80.44 -4.39
N ILE A 5 13.43 -81.38 -4.31
CA ILE A 5 12.33 -81.35 -3.34
C ILE A 5 12.95 -81.89 -2.04
N GLU A 6 13.49 -81.00 -1.20
CA GLU A 6 14.00 -81.39 0.12
C GLU A 6 12.87 -81.35 1.17
N GLY A 7 12.68 -82.48 1.85
CA GLY A 7 12.22 -82.50 3.24
C GLY A 7 10.75 -82.82 3.52
N PHE A 8 10.22 -83.94 3.01
CA PHE A 8 9.02 -84.55 3.61
C PHE A 8 9.46 -85.64 4.60
N ASP A 9 9.74 -85.27 5.84
CA ASP A 9 10.10 -86.22 6.89
C ASP A 9 8.81 -86.82 7.50
N ALA A 10 8.27 -87.83 6.83
CA ALA A 10 7.13 -88.59 7.32
C ALA A 10 7.65 -89.78 8.15
N SER A 11 7.82 -89.59 9.46
CA SER A 11 8.00 -90.73 10.37
C SER A 11 6.65 -91.39 10.65
N TYR A 12 6.53 -92.66 10.29
CA TYR A 12 5.32 -93.47 10.46
C TYR A 12 5.42 -94.23 11.79
N ALA A 13 4.68 -93.77 12.80
CA ALA A 13 4.34 -94.55 13.98
C ALA A 13 2.82 -94.68 14.03
N GLY A 14 2.33 -95.92 14.00
CA GLY A 14 0.90 -96.19 13.92
C GLY A 14 0.14 -95.72 15.16
N ASP A 15 -0.92 -94.93 14.95
CA ASP A 15 -2.29 -95.37 15.26
C ASP A 15 -3.31 -94.40 14.65
N LYS A 16 -4.42 -94.95 14.17
CA LYS A 16 -5.49 -94.20 13.49
C LYS A 16 -6.35 -93.44 14.51
N THR A 17 -6.11 -92.15 14.70
CA THR A 17 -7.16 -91.11 14.91
C THR A 17 -6.50 -89.73 15.03
N GLY A 18 -6.73 -88.86 14.05
CA GLY A 18 -6.39 -87.43 14.14
C GLY A 18 -5.10 -87.04 13.42
N PHE A 19 -5.17 -86.85 12.09
CA PHE A 19 -4.13 -86.16 11.34
C PHE A 19 -4.53 -84.69 11.21
N THR A 20 -4.07 -83.82 12.11
CA THR A 20 -4.11 -82.37 11.86
C THR A 20 -2.87 -82.03 11.03
N VAL A 21 -3.03 -81.91 9.71
CA VAL A 21 -2.04 -81.22 8.89
C VAL A 21 -2.16 -79.73 9.19
N THR A 22 -1.43 -79.24 10.19
CA THR A 22 -1.16 -77.81 10.29
C THR A 22 -0.17 -77.44 9.19
N ASN A 23 -0.70 -77.05 8.03
CA ASN A 23 0.08 -76.34 7.04
C ASN A 23 0.38 -74.94 7.60
N SER A 24 1.43 -74.84 8.40
CA SER A 24 1.97 -73.56 8.86
C SER A 24 2.61 -72.86 7.65
N LYS A 25 1.79 -72.24 6.79
CA LYS A 25 2.27 -71.35 5.73
C LYS A 25 3.14 -70.29 6.42
N LYS A 26 4.46 -70.37 6.24
CA LYS A 26 5.39 -69.36 6.75
C LYS A 26 4.98 -68.03 6.14
N VAL A 27 4.41 -67.16 6.96
CA VAL A 27 4.05 -65.81 6.56
C VAL A 27 5.36 -65.02 6.48
N VAL A 28 5.72 -64.63 5.26
CA VAL A 28 6.87 -63.74 5.03
C VAL A 28 6.31 -62.33 4.98
N GLU A 29 6.80 -61.47 5.87
CA GLU A 29 6.42 -60.05 5.94
C GLU A 29 7.52 -59.18 5.35
N PHE A 30 7.12 -58.09 4.71
CA PHE A 30 8.00 -57.09 4.10
C PHE A 30 7.67 -55.69 4.59
N ASP A 31 8.66 -54.79 4.51
CA ASP A 31 8.53 -53.42 4.97
C ASP A 31 7.85 -52.53 3.92
N ILE A 32 6.89 -51.74 4.38
CA ILE A 32 6.16 -50.76 3.59
C ILE A 32 6.56 -49.37 4.10
N THR A 33 7.32 -48.67 3.29
CA THR A 33 7.94 -47.38 3.63
C THR A 33 7.43 -46.26 2.74
N HIS A 34 7.54 -45.03 3.25
CA HIS A 34 7.17 -43.81 2.53
C HIS A 34 8.38 -42.88 2.43
N GLU A 35 8.43 -42.07 1.38
CA GLU A 35 9.41 -40.98 1.25
C GLU A 35 8.75 -39.77 0.62
N PHE A 36 9.14 -38.58 1.04
CA PHE A 36 8.76 -37.35 0.36
C PHE A 36 9.92 -36.78 -0.45
N VAL A 37 9.63 -36.37 -1.69
CA VAL A 37 10.58 -35.74 -2.63
C VAL A 37 10.04 -34.41 -3.14
N SER A 38 10.94 -33.45 -3.39
CA SER A 38 10.57 -32.17 -3.98
C SER A 38 10.30 -32.35 -5.47
N GLY A 39 9.17 -31.82 -5.94
CA GLY A 39 8.87 -31.63 -7.35
C GLY A 39 9.26 -30.26 -7.88
N THR A 40 9.84 -29.38 -7.06
CA THR A 40 10.30 -28.04 -7.46
C THR A 40 11.82 -28.02 -7.51
N ASP A 41 12.38 -27.77 -8.70
CA ASP A 41 13.83 -27.75 -8.94
C ASP A 41 14.56 -26.79 -8.00
N GLY A 42 15.64 -27.26 -7.39
CA GLY A 42 16.46 -26.46 -6.49
C GLY A 42 15.83 -26.12 -5.13
N LYS A 43 14.62 -26.62 -4.84
CA LYS A 43 13.98 -26.49 -3.52
C LYS A 43 14.04 -27.81 -2.77
N GLU A 44 14.59 -27.79 -1.56
CA GLU A 44 14.60 -28.94 -0.66
C GLU A 44 13.35 -28.97 0.22
N ILE A 45 12.84 -30.16 0.50
CA ILE A 45 11.69 -30.32 1.39
C ILE A 45 12.07 -29.89 2.82
N PRO A 46 11.31 -28.96 3.43
CA PRO A 46 11.55 -28.48 4.78
C PRO A 46 11.18 -29.54 5.84
N GLN A 47 11.70 -29.37 7.06
CA GLN A 47 11.51 -30.36 8.12
C GLN A 47 10.04 -30.53 8.51
N GLU A 48 9.26 -29.45 8.47
CA GLU A 48 7.81 -29.45 8.74
C GLU A 48 7.07 -30.41 7.81
N VAL A 49 7.45 -30.46 6.54
CA VAL A 49 6.87 -31.39 5.56
C VAL A 49 7.42 -32.81 5.78
N LYS A 50 8.71 -32.97 6.08
CA LYS A 50 9.30 -34.29 6.41
C LYS A 50 8.65 -34.94 7.62
N ASN A 51 8.24 -34.15 8.62
CA ASN A 51 7.55 -34.63 9.82
C ASN A 51 6.11 -35.14 9.54
N LEU A 52 5.56 -34.88 8.35
CA LEU A 52 4.27 -35.42 7.92
C LEU A 52 4.37 -36.83 7.33
N LEU A 53 5.59 -37.38 7.24
CA LEU A 53 5.81 -38.70 6.66
C LEU A 53 5.10 -39.76 7.50
N PRO A 54 4.24 -40.61 6.90
CA PRO A 54 3.60 -41.70 7.62
C PRO A 54 4.61 -42.67 8.22
N ALA A 55 4.24 -43.31 9.33
CA ALA A 55 5.04 -44.36 9.93
C ALA A 55 5.05 -45.63 9.05
N ASP A 56 6.21 -46.31 9.04
CA ASP A 56 6.41 -47.57 8.33
C ASP A 56 5.48 -48.67 8.85
N LYS A 57 5.13 -49.61 7.97
CA LYS A 57 4.24 -50.74 8.27
C LYS A 57 4.83 -52.03 7.71
N LYS A 58 4.27 -53.16 8.12
CA LYS A 58 4.56 -54.48 7.54
C LYS A 58 3.34 -55.03 6.83
N ALA A 59 3.56 -55.77 5.75
CA ALA A 59 2.53 -56.51 5.03
C ALA A 59 3.05 -57.87 4.57
N ASN A 60 2.13 -58.82 4.33
CA ASN A 60 2.52 -60.18 3.97
C ASN A 60 2.81 -60.27 2.47
N SER A 61 3.67 -61.21 2.11
CA SER A 61 3.93 -61.54 0.71
C SER A 61 2.63 -61.91 -0.03
N GLY A 62 2.39 -61.24 -1.15
CA GLY A 62 1.19 -61.38 -1.98
C GLY A 62 0.05 -60.42 -1.63
N ASP A 63 0.14 -59.67 -0.53
CA ASP A 63 -0.84 -58.64 -0.20
C ASP A 63 -0.80 -57.49 -1.22
N THR A 64 -1.93 -56.82 -1.44
CA THR A 64 -1.98 -55.55 -2.17
C THR A 64 -2.09 -54.41 -1.17
N VAL A 65 -1.13 -53.49 -1.23
CA VAL A 65 -1.04 -52.33 -0.33
C VAL A 65 -1.18 -51.03 -1.10
N SER A 66 -1.64 -49.98 -0.43
CA SER A 66 -1.68 -48.60 -0.93
C SER A 66 -0.79 -47.70 -0.06
N PRO A 67 -0.41 -46.50 -0.53
CA PRO A 67 0.21 -45.49 0.32
C PRO A 67 -0.62 -45.23 1.58
N THR A 68 0.04 -44.93 2.70
CA THR A 68 -0.65 -44.52 3.92
C THR A 68 -1.13 -43.09 3.76
N ASP A 69 -2.43 -42.87 3.91
CA ASP A 69 -2.99 -41.53 3.92
C ASP A 69 -2.54 -40.71 5.13
N PHE A 70 -2.48 -39.40 4.93
CA PHE A 70 -2.11 -38.41 5.94
C PHE A 70 -2.92 -37.13 5.70
N THR A 71 -3.19 -36.39 6.79
CA THR A 71 -4.18 -35.31 6.79
C THR A 71 -3.67 -34.02 6.15
N THR A 72 -2.45 -33.60 6.47
CA THR A 72 -1.93 -32.30 6.08
C THR A 72 -1.34 -32.37 4.68
N LYS A 73 -2.05 -31.89 3.66
CA LYS A 73 -1.55 -31.84 2.27
C LYS A 73 -0.92 -30.50 1.89
N GLU A 74 -0.91 -29.54 2.79
CA GLU A 74 -0.42 -28.19 2.56
C GLU A 74 0.34 -27.68 3.78
N VAL A 75 1.53 -27.12 3.57
CA VAL A 75 2.38 -26.54 4.62
C VAL A 75 2.87 -25.18 4.17
N LYS A 76 2.53 -24.13 4.92
CA LYS A 76 3.06 -22.78 4.70
C LYS A 76 4.44 -22.66 5.35
N VAL A 77 5.37 -22.06 4.63
CA VAL A 77 6.73 -21.74 5.08
C VAL A 77 7.04 -20.29 4.78
N GLU A 78 8.20 -19.80 5.20
CA GLU A 78 8.62 -18.45 4.85
C GLU A 78 8.77 -18.31 3.32
N GLY A 79 8.08 -17.32 2.74
CA GLY A 79 8.16 -16.98 1.31
C GLY A 79 7.35 -17.88 0.38
N GLY A 80 6.54 -18.82 0.89
CA GLY A 80 5.71 -19.66 0.03
C GLY A 80 5.03 -20.82 0.74
N LYS A 81 4.57 -21.77 -0.05
CA LYS A 81 3.76 -22.91 0.39
C LYS A 81 4.19 -24.19 -0.31
N TRP A 82 4.30 -25.26 0.45
CA TRP A 82 4.43 -26.63 -0.06
C TRP A 82 3.06 -27.30 -0.13
N THR A 83 2.77 -27.92 -1.27
CA THR A 83 1.53 -28.68 -1.51
C THR A 83 1.87 -30.09 -1.95
N PHE A 84 1.24 -31.09 -1.32
CA PHE A 84 1.38 -32.49 -1.73
C PHE A 84 0.64 -32.71 -3.04
N THR A 85 1.35 -33.22 -4.03
CA THR A 85 0.83 -33.39 -5.39
C THR A 85 0.24 -34.78 -5.58
N LYS A 86 1.05 -35.83 -5.34
CA LYS A 86 0.64 -37.23 -5.53
C LYS A 86 1.68 -38.21 -4.98
N TRP A 87 1.25 -39.46 -4.82
CA TRP A 87 2.14 -40.61 -4.73
C TRP A 87 2.61 -41.07 -6.12
N ASP A 88 3.74 -41.77 -6.18
CA ASP A 88 4.28 -42.37 -7.39
C ASP A 88 3.44 -43.54 -7.90
N LYS A 89 2.74 -44.24 -6.99
CA LYS A 89 1.84 -45.37 -7.27
C LYS A 89 0.63 -45.33 -6.34
N ASP A 90 -0.53 -45.75 -6.83
CA ASP A 90 -1.75 -45.88 -6.01
C ASP A 90 -1.78 -47.18 -5.20
N ILE A 91 -1.21 -48.26 -5.75
CA ILE A 91 -1.12 -49.59 -5.14
C ILE A 91 0.17 -50.32 -5.54
N ALA A 92 0.56 -51.32 -4.75
CA ALA A 92 1.62 -52.27 -5.08
C ALA A 92 1.29 -53.66 -4.52
N VAL A 93 1.72 -54.71 -5.22
CA VAL A 93 1.69 -56.09 -4.71
C VAL A 93 3.00 -56.38 -3.98
N VAL A 94 2.91 -56.96 -2.79
CA VAL A 94 4.06 -57.19 -1.92
C VAL A 94 4.82 -58.45 -2.35
N GLU A 95 5.83 -58.26 -3.19
CA GLU A 95 6.80 -59.31 -3.57
C GLU A 95 8.16 -59.14 -2.85
N GLY A 96 8.31 -58.04 -2.12
CA GLY A 96 9.49 -57.58 -1.39
C GLY A 96 9.16 -56.31 -0.61
N ASP A 97 10.17 -55.61 -0.10
CA ASP A 97 9.96 -54.30 0.52
C ASP A 97 9.41 -53.30 -0.50
N VAL A 98 8.38 -52.56 -0.10
CA VAL A 98 7.68 -51.60 -0.97
C VAL A 98 7.96 -50.19 -0.46
N LYS A 99 8.33 -49.31 -1.39
CA LYS A 99 8.48 -47.87 -1.13
C LYS A 99 7.47 -47.09 -1.98
N PHE A 100 6.73 -46.20 -1.33
CA PHE A 100 5.89 -45.20 -1.96
C PHE A 100 6.55 -43.81 -1.82
N THR A 101 6.71 -43.12 -2.94
CA THR A 101 7.33 -41.81 -2.99
C THR A 101 6.29 -40.75 -3.28
N GLY A 102 6.15 -39.80 -2.36
CA GLY A 102 5.20 -38.69 -2.43
C GLY A 102 5.88 -37.41 -2.91
N THR A 103 5.34 -36.78 -3.94
CA THR A 103 5.87 -35.53 -4.48
C THR A 103 5.19 -34.33 -3.82
N TRP A 104 5.99 -33.38 -3.34
CA TRP A 104 5.54 -32.07 -2.88
C TRP A 104 6.05 -30.97 -3.79
N THR A 105 5.20 -30.00 -4.13
CA THR A 105 5.56 -28.85 -4.96
C THR A 105 5.57 -27.59 -4.10
N TYR A 106 6.64 -26.81 -4.20
CA TYR A 106 6.75 -25.47 -3.62
C TYR A 106 6.22 -24.42 -4.59
N GLU A 107 5.33 -23.57 -4.10
CA GLU A 107 4.81 -22.37 -4.75
C GLU A 107 5.31 -21.16 -3.95
N GLU A 108 6.01 -20.25 -4.62
CA GLU A 108 6.50 -19.01 -4.00
C GLU A 108 5.35 -18.02 -3.84
N ASP A 109 5.30 -17.32 -2.72
CA ASP A 109 4.29 -16.27 -2.52
C ASP A 109 4.52 -15.14 -3.51
N GLU A 110 3.48 -14.73 -4.24
CA GLU A 110 3.58 -13.57 -5.11
C GLU A 110 3.70 -12.28 -4.29
N PRO A 111 4.61 -11.35 -4.66
CA PRO A 111 4.72 -10.08 -3.98
C PRO A 111 3.42 -9.28 -4.18
N VAL A 112 2.70 -9.01 -3.10
CA VAL A 112 1.53 -8.13 -3.14
C VAL A 112 2.01 -6.72 -3.48
N PRO A 113 1.57 -6.10 -4.60
CA PRO A 113 1.95 -4.73 -4.91
C PRO A 113 1.45 -3.80 -3.80
N PRO A 114 2.24 -2.76 -3.45
CA PRO A 114 1.81 -1.83 -2.42
C PRO A 114 0.50 -1.16 -2.85
N THR A 115 -0.49 -1.14 -1.95
CA THR A 115 -1.74 -0.43 -2.21
C THR A 115 -1.47 1.07 -2.21
N GLU A 116 -1.79 1.74 -3.31
CA GLU A 116 -1.60 3.18 -3.50
C GLU A 116 -2.93 3.93 -3.49
N TYR A 117 -2.92 5.11 -2.86
CA TYR A 117 -4.08 5.98 -2.68
C TYR A 117 -3.82 7.35 -3.31
N ASN A 118 -4.88 8.03 -3.75
CA ASN A 118 -4.78 9.37 -4.31
C ASN A 118 -4.50 10.39 -3.21
N VAL A 119 -3.61 11.32 -3.51
CA VAL A 119 -3.39 12.55 -2.75
C VAL A 119 -3.86 13.68 -3.64
N VAL A 120 -5.04 14.21 -3.32
CA VAL A 120 -5.72 15.23 -4.12
C VAL A 120 -5.70 16.59 -3.43
N HIS A 121 -5.79 17.64 -4.23
CA HIS A 121 -5.83 19.02 -3.75
C HIS A 121 -7.17 19.67 -4.13
N GLU A 122 -7.64 20.61 -3.32
CA GLU A 122 -8.83 21.42 -3.62
C GLU A 122 -8.61 22.87 -3.17
N PHE A 123 -9.07 23.84 -3.96
CA PHE A 123 -9.11 25.24 -3.53
C PHE A 123 -10.51 25.67 -3.13
N VAL A 124 -10.62 26.36 -1.99
CA VAL A 124 -11.86 26.91 -1.44
C VAL A 124 -11.74 28.39 -1.13
N SER A 125 -12.84 29.13 -1.30
CA SER A 125 -12.90 30.56 -0.94
C SER A 125 -13.12 30.68 0.56
N GLY A 126 -12.24 31.42 1.24
CA GLY A 126 -12.43 31.88 2.61
C GLY A 126 -13.27 33.15 2.70
N THR A 127 -13.58 33.81 1.58
CA THR A 127 -14.38 35.03 1.55
C THR A 127 -15.84 34.72 1.17
N SER A 128 -16.75 34.93 2.12
CA SER A 128 -18.19 34.70 1.94
C SER A 128 -18.74 35.42 0.71
N GLY A 129 -19.49 34.69 -0.12
CA GLY A 129 -20.14 35.24 -1.31
C GLY A 129 -19.19 35.54 -2.48
N LYS A 130 -17.90 35.20 -2.40
CA LYS A 130 -16.96 35.28 -3.52
C LYS A 130 -16.53 33.89 -3.94
N GLU A 131 -16.62 33.62 -5.24
CA GLU A 131 -16.11 32.39 -5.84
C GLU A 131 -14.66 32.55 -6.29
N ILE A 132 -13.88 31.48 -6.18
CA ILE A 132 -12.51 31.46 -6.67
C ILE A 132 -12.53 31.58 -8.20
N PRO A 133 -11.77 32.54 -8.77
CA PRO A 133 -11.69 32.77 -10.21
C PRO A 133 -10.92 31.63 -10.91
N GLN A 134 -11.09 31.50 -12.23
CA GLN A 134 -10.46 30.43 -13.00
C GLN A 134 -8.93 30.51 -12.95
N GLU A 135 -8.35 31.71 -12.93
CA GLU A 135 -6.90 31.90 -12.82
C GLU A 135 -6.34 31.23 -11.56
N VAL A 136 -7.06 31.30 -10.45
CA VAL A 136 -6.66 30.65 -9.19
C VAL A 136 -6.95 29.15 -9.23
N LYS A 137 -8.07 28.72 -9.80
CA LYS A 137 -8.39 27.28 -9.96
C LYS A 137 -7.35 26.55 -10.82
N ASN A 138 -6.79 27.21 -11.82
CA ASN A 138 -5.75 26.65 -12.70
C ASN A 138 -4.39 26.47 -12.00
N LEU A 139 -4.22 27.00 -10.79
CA LEU A 139 -3.02 26.80 -9.97
C LEU A 139 -3.08 25.52 -9.13
N LEU A 140 -4.18 24.77 -9.19
CA LEU A 140 -4.35 23.57 -8.37
C LEU A 140 -3.24 22.55 -8.70
N PRO A 141 -2.50 22.05 -7.70
CA PRO A 141 -1.47 21.03 -7.94
C PRO A 141 -2.06 19.78 -8.58
N THR A 142 -1.25 19.09 -9.39
CA THR A 142 -1.61 17.77 -9.91
C THR A 142 -1.66 16.75 -8.78
N ASP A 143 -2.69 15.90 -8.80
CA ASP A 143 -2.84 14.77 -7.88
C ASP A 143 -1.64 13.82 -7.95
N LYS A 144 -1.33 13.20 -6.81
CA LYS A 144 -0.24 12.23 -6.67
C LYS A 144 -0.76 10.91 -6.09
N LYS A 145 0.06 9.86 -6.17
CA LYS A 145 -0.18 8.59 -5.49
C LYS A 145 0.78 8.43 -4.32
N ALA A 146 0.30 7.82 -3.25
CA ALA A 146 1.11 7.51 -2.07
C ALA A 146 0.73 6.14 -1.50
N LYS A 147 1.67 5.47 -0.85
CA LYS A 147 1.47 4.11 -0.32
C LYS A 147 0.76 4.16 1.03
N SER A 148 0.02 3.10 1.36
CA SER A 148 -0.52 2.92 2.71
C SER A 148 0.58 3.03 3.78
N GLY A 149 0.32 3.78 4.85
CA GLY A 149 1.27 4.07 5.93
C GLY A 149 2.26 5.22 5.66
N GLU A 150 2.30 5.76 4.43
CA GLU A 150 3.12 6.92 4.12
C GLU A 150 2.51 8.19 4.73
N THR A 151 3.35 9.06 5.30
CA THR A 151 2.94 10.41 5.70
C THR A 151 3.24 11.36 4.57
N VAL A 152 2.19 11.98 4.04
CA VAL A 152 2.26 12.91 2.91
C VAL A 152 1.95 14.33 3.37
N SER A 153 2.54 15.28 2.66
CA SER A 153 2.28 16.71 2.80
C SER A 153 1.69 17.25 1.49
N PRO A 154 0.92 18.34 1.53
CA PRO A 154 0.43 18.97 0.32
C PRO A 154 1.59 19.41 -0.57
N THR A 155 1.37 19.44 -1.89
CA THR A 155 2.40 19.89 -2.83
C THR A 155 2.77 21.34 -2.53
N ASP A 156 4.07 21.63 -2.49
CA ASP A 156 4.60 22.95 -2.25
C ASP A 156 3.96 23.97 -3.20
N PHE A 157 3.37 25.00 -2.61
CA PHE A 157 2.62 26.02 -3.32
C PHE A 157 3.25 27.38 -3.11
N THR A 158 3.90 27.91 -4.15
CA THR A 158 4.75 29.11 -4.06
C THR A 158 4.03 30.41 -4.40
N LEU A 159 2.99 30.35 -5.26
CA LEU A 159 2.24 31.52 -5.68
C LEU A 159 1.16 31.87 -4.65
N LYS A 160 1.48 32.77 -3.72
CA LYS A 160 0.57 33.11 -2.61
C LYS A 160 -0.41 34.23 -2.91
N GLU A 161 -0.27 34.92 -4.05
CA GLU A 161 -1.13 36.06 -4.41
C GLU A 161 -1.48 36.05 -5.90
N VAL A 162 -2.75 36.30 -6.22
CA VAL A 162 -3.25 36.47 -7.59
C VAL A 162 -4.08 37.74 -7.66
N LYS A 163 -3.67 38.70 -8.51
CA LYS A 163 -4.42 39.94 -8.74
C LYS A 163 -5.57 39.69 -9.70
N VAL A 164 -6.72 40.25 -9.40
CA VAL A 164 -7.92 40.20 -10.23
C VAL A 164 -8.56 41.58 -10.27
N ASP A 165 -9.63 41.74 -11.07
CA ASP A 165 -10.36 43.00 -11.08
C ASP A 165 -10.96 43.31 -9.70
N GLY A 166 -10.79 44.55 -9.23
CA GLY A 166 -11.26 45.03 -7.93
C GLY A 166 -10.54 44.49 -6.69
N GLY A 167 -9.45 43.72 -6.82
CA GLY A 167 -8.75 43.18 -5.65
C GLY A 167 -7.64 42.17 -5.93
N LYS A 168 -7.28 41.40 -4.90
CA LYS A 168 -6.36 40.26 -5.01
C LYS A 168 -6.84 39.09 -4.16
N TRP A 169 -6.52 37.88 -4.59
CA TRP A 169 -6.69 36.66 -3.81
C TRP A 169 -5.37 36.30 -3.14
N VAL A 170 -5.42 36.01 -1.84
CA VAL A 170 -4.26 35.64 -1.02
C VAL A 170 -4.45 34.21 -0.50
N PHE A 171 -3.47 33.35 -0.75
CA PHE A 171 -3.48 31.97 -0.29
C PHE A 171 -3.06 31.90 1.18
N THR A 172 -3.93 31.35 2.03
CA THR A 172 -3.67 31.27 3.48
C THR A 172 -2.93 30.01 3.88
N GLY A 173 -2.96 28.97 3.05
CA GLY A 173 -2.29 27.70 3.32
C GLY A 173 -3.19 26.49 3.05
N TRP A 174 -2.58 25.31 3.18
CA TRP A 174 -3.23 24.01 3.08
C TRP A 174 -3.71 23.52 4.45
N ASN A 175 -4.85 22.83 4.45
CA ASN A 175 -5.38 22.12 5.59
C ASN A 175 -5.87 20.72 5.15
N PRO A 176 -5.41 19.63 5.79
CA PRO A 176 -4.35 19.58 6.81
C PRO A 176 -2.96 19.95 6.24
N THR A 177 -1.97 20.15 7.11
CA THR A 177 -0.58 20.42 6.67
C THR A 177 0.20 19.13 6.38
N SER A 178 -0.29 17.99 6.88
CA SER A 178 0.15 16.64 6.54
C SER A 178 -0.97 15.64 6.88
N ALA A 179 -0.91 14.45 6.29
CA ALA A 179 -1.78 13.34 6.63
C ALA A 179 -1.08 12.01 6.39
N THR A 180 -1.44 10.98 7.15
CA THR A 180 -0.96 9.61 6.94
C THR A 180 -2.01 8.84 6.14
N VAL A 181 -1.56 8.10 5.13
CA VAL A 181 -2.43 7.32 4.25
C VAL A 181 -2.91 6.06 4.98
N GLU A 182 -4.09 6.11 5.58
CA GLU A 182 -4.70 5.00 6.32
C GLU A 182 -5.72 4.23 5.47
N ASN A 183 -5.24 3.66 4.36
CA ASN A 183 -6.08 2.93 3.41
C ASN A 183 -7.21 3.73 2.74
N ALA A 184 -7.02 5.04 2.58
CA ALA A 184 -7.96 5.91 1.91
C ALA A 184 -7.24 7.07 1.21
N ASP A 185 -7.92 7.66 0.23
CA ASP A 185 -7.46 8.86 -0.46
C ASP A 185 -7.36 10.05 0.51
N ILE A 186 -6.30 10.84 0.37
CA ILE A 186 -6.04 12.04 1.17
C ILE A 186 -6.43 13.27 0.35
N LYS A 187 -7.16 14.19 0.98
CA LYS A 187 -7.48 15.50 0.40
C LYS A 187 -6.84 16.63 1.21
N PHE A 188 -6.14 17.52 0.51
CA PHE A 188 -5.63 18.77 1.06
C PHE A 188 -6.43 19.96 0.53
N THR A 189 -6.99 20.76 1.44
CA THR A 189 -7.81 21.92 1.09
C THR A 189 -7.02 23.20 1.29
N GLY A 190 -6.83 23.94 0.21
CA GLY A 190 -6.14 25.21 0.18
C GLY A 190 -7.14 26.37 0.22
N THR A 191 -7.01 27.27 1.19
CA THR A 191 -7.96 28.38 1.35
C THR A 191 -7.40 29.68 0.74
N TRP A 192 -8.24 30.38 0.00
CA TRP A 192 -7.93 31.69 -0.60
C TRP A 192 -8.86 32.78 -0.05
N ILE A 193 -8.30 33.92 0.35
CA ILE A 193 -9.06 35.09 0.84
C ILE A 193 -8.95 36.21 -0.20
N PHE A 194 -10.09 36.78 -0.58
CA PHE A 194 -10.13 37.98 -1.41
C PHE A 194 -9.98 39.24 -0.57
N GLU A 195 -8.98 40.06 -0.92
CA GLU A 195 -8.76 41.40 -0.40
C GLU A 195 -9.15 42.41 -1.49
N ALA A 196 -10.16 43.24 -1.22
CA ALA A 196 -10.54 44.31 -2.14
C ALA A 196 -9.41 45.36 -2.22
N VAL A 197 -9.20 45.93 -3.40
CA VAL A 197 -8.43 47.17 -3.50
C VAL A 197 -9.35 48.27 -2.99
N ASP A 198 -8.95 48.98 -1.93
CA ASP A 198 -9.67 50.18 -1.50
C ASP A 198 -9.72 51.14 -2.70
N GLU A 199 -10.93 51.43 -3.20
CA GLU A 199 -11.11 52.52 -4.13
C GLU A 199 -10.65 53.81 -3.44
N PRO A 200 -9.94 54.74 -4.12
CA PRO A 200 -9.83 56.09 -3.59
C PRO A 200 -11.27 56.60 -3.41
N THR A 201 -11.67 56.88 -2.17
CA THR A 201 -12.93 57.57 -1.87
C THR A 201 -13.09 58.70 -2.88
N PRO A 202 -14.19 58.80 -3.65
CA PRO A 202 -14.38 59.94 -4.53
C PRO A 202 -14.31 61.19 -3.64
N GLU A 203 -13.30 62.04 -3.87
CA GLU A 203 -13.28 63.37 -3.25
C GLU A 203 -14.64 64.02 -3.57
N PRO A 204 -15.27 64.72 -2.60
CA PRO A 204 -16.52 65.40 -2.85
C PRO A 204 -16.32 66.34 -4.05
N ASN A 205 -17.09 66.11 -5.11
CA ASN A 205 -17.05 66.85 -6.38
C ASN A 205 -16.93 68.36 -6.09
N PRO A 206 -15.90 69.09 -6.59
CA PRO A 206 -15.78 70.51 -6.33
C PRO A 206 -17.03 71.22 -6.86
N GLN A 207 -17.82 71.77 -5.93
CA GLN A 207 -18.91 72.69 -6.23
C GLN A 207 -18.36 73.80 -7.14
N PRO A 208 -19.03 74.15 -8.26
CA PRO A 208 -18.54 75.21 -9.14
C PRO A 208 -18.32 76.49 -8.34
N GLU A 209 -17.09 77.00 -8.37
CA GLU A 209 -16.73 78.26 -7.72
C GLU A 209 -17.64 79.39 -8.25
N PRO A 210 -18.13 80.30 -7.37
CA PRO A 210 -18.84 81.49 -7.83
C PRO A 210 -17.93 82.32 -8.76
N PRO A 211 -18.50 83.02 -9.76
CA PRO A 211 -17.71 83.72 -10.76
C PRO A 211 -16.74 84.73 -10.12
N LYS A 212 -15.48 84.58 -10.50
CA LYS A 212 -14.34 85.41 -10.10
C LYS A 212 -14.64 86.90 -10.33
N PRO A 213 -14.50 87.79 -9.33
CA PRO A 213 -14.57 89.23 -9.55
C PRO A 213 -13.42 89.68 -10.46
N THR A 214 -13.76 90.38 -11.54
CA THR A 214 -12.83 90.98 -12.50
C THR A 214 -11.89 91.96 -11.80
N THR A 215 -10.58 91.70 -11.86
CA THR A 215 -9.56 92.59 -11.29
C THR A 215 -9.40 93.84 -12.14
N GLN A 216 -9.85 94.98 -11.59
CA GLN A 216 -9.56 96.34 -12.03
C GLN A 216 -8.10 96.69 -11.66
N PRO A 217 -7.34 97.47 -12.46
CA PRO A 217 -5.91 97.64 -12.24
C PRO A 217 -5.60 98.55 -11.05
N GLU A 218 -4.61 98.12 -10.27
CA GLU A 218 -3.65 98.92 -9.49
C GLU A 218 -4.17 99.79 -8.34
N THR A 219 -3.74 99.45 -7.13
CA THR A 219 -3.10 100.44 -6.25
C THR A 219 -2.08 99.70 -5.41
N GLU A 220 -0.81 100.05 -5.65
CA GLU A 220 0.31 99.69 -4.80
C GLU A 220 -0.03 99.91 -3.33
N ASP A 221 0.53 99.03 -2.52
CA ASP A 221 0.47 98.98 -1.08
C ASP A 221 0.93 100.29 -0.40
N ILE A 222 -0.02 101.23 -0.24
CA ILE A 222 0.18 102.49 0.50
C ILE A 222 0.38 102.21 2.01
N CYS A 223 -0.04 101.05 2.52
CA CYS A 223 0.12 100.71 3.93
C CYS A 223 1.56 100.32 4.29
N SER A 224 2.29 99.61 3.41
CA SER A 224 3.70 99.28 3.67
C SER A 224 4.65 100.49 3.55
N ARG A 225 4.33 101.49 2.70
CA ARG A 225 5.15 102.73 2.57
C ARG A 225 4.98 103.73 3.72
N LEU A 226 3.94 103.62 4.55
CA LEU A 226 3.72 104.50 5.71
C LEU A 226 4.48 104.05 6.97
N GLU A 227 4.78 102.75 7.12
CA GLU A 227 5.57 102.25 8.25
C GLU A 227 7.09 102.48 8.09
N GLU A 228 7.61 102.50 6.86
CA GLU A 228 9.01 102.88 6.60
C GLU A 228 9.27 104.38 6.86
N TRP A 229 8.27 105.24 6.66
CA TRP A 229 8.41 106.69 6.87
C TRP A 229 8.42 107.09 8.35
N LEU A 230 7.72 106.34 9.21
CA LEU A 230 7.73 106.55 10.66
C LEU A 230 9.02 106.06 11.33
N HIS A 231 9.64 104.99 10.83
CA HIS A 231 10.88 104.43 11.38
C HIS A 231 12.16 105.18 10.97
N GLN A 232 12.16 105.95 9.87
CA GLN A 232 13.32 106.75 9.47
C GLN A 232 13.38 108.15 10.11
N ARG A 233 12.27 108.67 10.66
CA ARG A 233 12.23 110.00 11.32
C ARG A 233 12.61 110.00 12.80
N THR A 234 12.79 108.83 13.42
CA THR A 234 13.22 108.70 14.83
C THR A 234 14.72 108.38 14.99
N ARG A 235 15.50 108.30 13.89
CA ARG A 235 16.97 108.14 13.90
C ARG A 235 17.76 109.38 13.46
N ARG A 236 17.12 110.56 13.41
CA ARG A 236 17.80 111.87 13.35
C ARG A 236 17.12 112.84 14.32
N SER A 237 17.51 112.76 15.59
CA SER A 237 17.47 113.86 16.55
C SER A 237 18.83 113.96 17.23
#